data_AF-D3IJ84-F1
#
_entry.id   AF-D3IJ84-F1
#
_cell.length_a   1.000
_cell.length_b   1.000
_cell.length_c   1.000
_cell.angle_alpha   90.00
_cell.angle_beta   90.00
_cell.angle_gamma   90.00
#
_symmetry.space_group_name_H-M   'P 1'
#
loop_
_entity.id
_entity.type
_entity.pdbx_description
1 polymer ?
#
loop_
_entity_poly.entity_id
_entity_poly.type
_entity_poly.pdbx_seq_one_letter_code
_entity_poly.pdbx_strand_id
1 'polypeptide(L)'
;MKKLTILAATAIAAVTFSACGNSTPKADLKNDIDTLSYALGYSQTQGLRDYLSRGLNVDTAYIDEFVKGLNDGANAGDDKKKAAYYAGVQIGQQISNQMVKGINHELFGEDSTKTISMKNFLAGFITGAKNKKGIMTQKEAEDYVRTQAEKIKDRTAEKTYGANKEAGKKFLAENAKKPGVKTLPSGVQYRVIKEGDGPIAKDTSVVKVNYEGKTIDGKVFDSSYTQGQPVTMRANQVIKGWTEVLTRMPAGSVWEVYIPENLAYGSREQPNIKPYSALIFKIELISVGEK
;
A
#
# COMPACT_ATOMS: atom_id res chain seq x y z
N MET A 1 -41.60 9.63 -37.76
CA MET A 1 -40.90 9.93 -39.02
C MET A 1 -41.43 11.23 -39.60
N LYS A 2 -40.74 12.36 -39.43
CA LYS A 2 -41.00 13.59 -40.18
C LYS A 2 -39.69 13.97 -40.87
N LYS A 3 -39.69 13.89 -42.20
CA LYS A 3 -38.54 14.13 -43.06
C LYS A 3 -38.28 15.64 -43.11
N LEU A 4 -37.08 16.07 -42.71
CA LEU A 4 -36.58 17.43 -42.95
C LEU A 4 -35.66 17.37 -44.16
N THR A 5 -36.18 17.80 -45.31
CA THR A 5 -35.41 18.07 -46.52
C THR A 5 -34.68 19.41 -46.35
N ILE A 6 -33.34 19.39 -46.34
CA ILE A 6 -32.52 20.59 -46.42
C ILE A 6 -31.77 20.56 -47.76
N LEU A 7 -31.98 21.60 -48.56
CA LEU A 7 -31.35 21.85 -49.84
C LEU A 7 -29.84 22.07 -49.66
N ALA A 8 -29.04 21.31 -50.41
CA ALA A 8 -27.60 21.47 -50.48
C ALA A 8 -27.23 22.68 -51.37
N ALA A 9 -26.51 23.64 -50.79
CA ALA A 9 -25.73 24.61 -51.54
C ALA A 9 -24.25 24.35 -51.28
N THR A 10 -23.56 23.85 -52.30
CA THR A 10 -22.13 23.54 -52.29
C THR A 10 -21.30 24.82 -52.21
N ALA A 11 -20.56 24.99 -51.12
CA ALA A 11 -19.36 25.81 -51.08
C ALA A 11 -18.19 24.90 -50.67
N ILE A 12 -17.32 24.61 -51.64
CA ILE A 12 -16.05 23.93 -51.40
C ILE A 12 -15.17 24.92 -50.62
N ALA A 13 -15.11 24.76 -49.31
CA ALA A 13 -14.07 25.36 -48.49
C ALA A 13 -13.10 24.23 -48.13
N ALA A 14 -11.88 24.30 -48.67
CA ALA A 14 -10.77 23.49 -48.23
C ALA A 14 -10.68 23.56 -46.70
N VAL A 15 -10.75 22.41 -46.02
CA VAL A 15 -10.50 22.33 -44.58
C VAL A 15 -9.00 22.51 -44.37
N THR A 16 -8.56 23.76 -44.42
CA THR A 16 -7.32 24.16 -43.80
C THR A 16 -7.52 23.93 -42.31
N PHE A 17 -6.87 22.92 -41.75
CA PHE A 17 -6.61 22.83 -40.32
C PHE A 17 -5.70 24.00 -39.93
N SER A 18 -6.29 25.20 -39.88
CA SER A 18 -5.65 26.38 -39.35
C SER A 18 -5.58 26.19 -37.85
N ALA A 19 -4.39 25.76 -37.41
CA ALA A 19 -3.92 26.03 -36.07
C ALA A 19 -4.21 27.49 -35.73
N CYS A 20 -5.06 27.72 -34.71
CA CYS A 20 -5.02 28.84 -33.76
C CYS A 20 -6.39 29.02 -33.07
N GLY A 21 -6.47 28.70 -31.79
CA GLY A 21 -7.55 29.17 -30.92
C GLY A 21 -7.62 28.44 -29.59
N ASN A 22 -7.17 29.09 -28.51
CA ASN A 22 -7.40 28.69 -27.11
C ASN A 22 -8.88 28.79 -26.69
N SER A 23 -9.82 28.55 -27.60
CA SER A 23 -11.26 28.78 -27.40
C SER A 23 -12.05 27.49 -27.63
N THR A 24 -13.17 27.35 -26.92
CA THR A 24 -14.15 26.28 -27.14
C THR A 24 -14.48 26.12 -28.63
N PRO A 25 -14.30 24.93 -29.22
CA PRO A 25 -14.64 24.69 -30.61
C PRO A 25 -16.14 24.98 -30.83
N LYS A 26 -16.45 25.77 -31.86
CA LYS A 26 -17.85 25.99 -32.27
C LYS A 26 -18.27 24.89 -33.22
N ALA A 27 -19.38 24.23 -32.93
CA ALA A 27 -19.94 23.20 -33.80
C ALA A 27 -20.40 23.82 -35.14
N ASP A 28 -20.06 23.16 -36.24
CA ASP A 28 -20.46 23.49 -37.60
C ASP A 28 -21.10 22.24 -38.23
N LEU A 29 -22.44 22.17 -38.23
CA LEU A 29 -23.19 20.94 -38.51
C LEU A 29 -23.79 20.98 -39.93
N LYS A 30 -22.99 20.66 -40.94
CA LYS A 30 -23.38 20.80 -42.36
C LYS A 30 -24.02 19.55 -42.93
N ASN A 31 -23.79 18.39 -42.33
CA ASN A 31 -24.32 17.11 -42.77
C ASN A 31 -24.60 16.15 -41.59
N ASP A 32 -25.10 14.95 -41.90
CA ASP A 32 -25.46 13.94 -40.90
C ASP A 32 -24.24 13.42 -40.11
N ILE A 33 -23.04 13.39 -40.72
CA ILE A 33 -21.79 12.97 -40.05
C ILE A 33 -21.34 14.02 -39.04
N ASP A 34 -21.41 15.31 -39.39
CA ASP A 34 -21.09 16.40 -38.46
C ASP A 34 -22.04 16.38 -37.26
N THR A 35 -23.33 16.19 -37.54
CA THR A 35 -24.38 16.06 -36.52
C THR A 35 -24.16 14.84 -35.63
N LEU A 36 -23.82 13.69 -36.21
CA LEU A 36 -23.47 12.48 -35.48
C LEU A 36 -22.23 12.70 -34.60
N SER A 37 -21.19 13.36 -35.12
CA SER A 37 -19.95 13.63 -34.38
C SER A 37 -20.19 14.51 -33.15
N TYR A 38 -20.99 15.57 -33.30
CA TYR A 38 -21.41 16.39 -32.17
C TYR A 38 -22.25 15.60 -31.17
N ALA A 39 -23.24 14.83 -31.65
CA ALA A 39 -24.11 14.02 -30.80
C ALA A 39 -23.33 12.96 -30.01
N LEU A 40 -22.34 12.30 -30.63
CA LEU A 40 -21.45 11.36 -29.97
C LEU A 40 -20.63 12.05 -28.88
N GLY A 41 -20.02 13.19 -29.18
CA GLY A 41 -19.27 13.97 -28.18
C GLY A 41 -20.13 14.37 -26.98
N TYR A 42 -21.33 14.91 -27.25
CA TYR A 42 -22.28 15.31 -26.21
C TYR A 42 -22.80 14.12 -25.40
N SER A 43 -23.09 12.98 -26.04
CA SER A 43 -23.60 11.79 -25.34
C SER A 43 -22.60 11.19 -24.36
N GLN A 44 -21.29 11.40 -24.56
CA GLN A 44 -20.24 10.97 -23.63
C GLN A 44 -20.08 11.89 -22.40
N THR A 45 -20.86 12.98 -22.29
CA THR A 45 -20.70 13.96 -21.19
C THR A 45 -21.47 13.63 -19.92
N GLN A 46 -22.25 12.54 -19.91
CA GLN A 46 -23.04 12.15 -18.74
C GLN A 46 -22.14 11.94 -17.52
N GLY A 47 -22.37 12.69 -16.45
CA GLY A 47 -21.57 12.66 -15.22
C GLY A 47 -20.21 13.36 -15.30
N LEU A 48 -19.79 13.84 -16.48
CA LEU A 48 -18.48 14.47 -16.68
C LEU A 48 -18.33 15.74 -15.82
N ARG A 49 -19.35 16.59 -15.75
CA ARG A 49 -19.29 17.83 -14.95
C ARG A 49 -19.07 17.55 -13.46
N ASP A 50 -19.77 16.55 -12.92
CA ASP A 50 -19.62 16.14 -11.53
C ASP A 50 -18.25 15.51 -11.29
N TYR A 51 -17.74 14.72 -12.24
CA TYR A 51 -16.38 14.18 -12.17
C TYR A 51 -15.32 15.29 -12.21
N LEU A 52 -15.45 16.28 -13.09
CA LEU A 52 -14.54 17.41 -13.17
C LEU A 52 -14.51 18.18 -11.84
N SER A 53 -15.69 18.51 -11.31
CA SER A 53 -15.80 19.27 -10.06
C SER A 53 -15.36 18.46 -8.83
N ARG A 54 -15.87 17.24 -8.64
CA ARG A 54 -15.62 16.45 -7.42
C ARG A 54 -14.35 15.62 -7.48
N GLY A 55 -13.98 15.12 -8.66
CA GLY A 55 -12.85 14.22 -8.86
C GLY A 55 -11.54 14.96 -9.15
N LEU A 56 -11.60 16.03 -9.96
CA LEU A 56 -10.42 16.78 -10.39
C LEU A 56 -10.34 18.21 -9.82
N ASN A 57 -11.34 18.63 -9.04
CA ASN A 57 -11.44 19.99 -8.49
C ASN A 57 -11.41 21.09 -9.58
N VAL A 58 -11.97 20.79 -10.75
CA VAL A 58 -12.16 21.73 -11.86
C VAL A 58 -13.60 22.23 -11.80
N ASP A 59 -13.78 23.40 -11.19
CA ASP A 59 -15.06 24.10 -11.16
C ASP A 59 -15.18 25.14 -12.30
N THR A 60 -16.22 25.96 -12.27
CA THR A 60 -16.47 26.97 -13.30
C THR A 60 -15.38 28.03 -13.41
N ALA A 61 -14.58 28.26 -12.37
CA ALA A 61 -13.46 29.20 -12.41
C ALA A 61 -12.27 28.67 -13.22
N TYR A 62 -12.17 27.34 -13.39
CA TYR A 62 -11.04 26.68 -14.04
C TYR A 62 -11.43 25.95 -15.34
N ILE A 63 -12.70 26.01 -15.74
CA ILE A 63 -13.22 25.25 -16.89
C ILE A 63 -12.58 25.67 -18.21
N ASP A 64 -12.20 26.95 -18.37
CA ASP A 64 -11.56 27.45 -19.58
C ASP A 64 -10.15 26.86 -19.77
N GLU A 65 -9.38 26.73 -18.67
CA GLU A 65 -8.07 26.06 -18.72
C GLU A 65 -8.22 24.56 -18.99
N PHE A 66 -9.26 23.93 -18.46
CA PHE A 66 -9.59 22.54 -18.81
C PHE A 66 -9.91 22.39 -20.30
N VAL A 67 -10.75 23.26 -20.86
CA VAL A 67 -11.10 23.23 -22.30
C VAL A 67 -9.86 23.44 -23.15
N LYS A 68 -8.98 24.38 -22.76
CA LYS A 68 -7.71 24.60 -23.44
C LYS A 68 -6.86 23.32 -23.46
N GLY A 69 -6.66 22.68 -22.30
CA GLY A 69 -5.90 21.44 -22.20
C GLY A 69 -6.51 20.27 -22.98
N LEU A 70 -7.84 20.15 -22.98
CA LEU A 70 -8.58 19.13 -23.72
C LEU A 70 -8.39 19.30 -25.23
N ASN A 71 -8.51 20.52 -25.74
CA ASN A 71 -8.28 20.83 -27.16
C ASN A 71 -6.83 20.57 -27.56
N ASP A 72 -5.89 20.99 -26.72
CA ASP A 72 -4.46 20.79 -26.90
C ASP A 72 -4.11 19.29 -27.02
N GLY A 73 -4.65 18.47 -26.11
CA GLY A 73 -4.44 17.02 -26.11
C GLY A 73 -5.10 16.31 -27.28
N ALA A 74 -6.37 16.63 -27.59
CA ALA A 74 -7.11 15.99 -28.68
C ALA A 74 -6.50 16.26 -30.07
N ASN A 75 -5.88 17.42 -30.25
CA ASN A 75 -5.27 17.83 -31.52
C ASN A 75 -3.75 17.56 -31.59
N ALA A 76 -3.18 16.86 -30.60
CA ALA A 76 -1.75 16.58 -30.55
C ALA A 76 -1.29 15.48 -31.55
N GLY A 77 -2.23 14.72 -32.13
CA GLY A 77 -2.00 13.39 -32.74
C GLY A 77 -0.84 13.25 -33.70
N ASP A 78 -0.57 14.24 -34.56
CA ASP A 78 0.52 14.19 -35.53
C ASP A 78 1.79 14.95 -35.10
N ASP A 79 1.70 15.78 -34.05
CA ASP A 79 2.83 16.53 -33.52
C ASP A 79 3.54 15.71 -32.43
N LYS A 80 4.55 14.95 -32.86
CA LYS A 80 5.38 14.12 -31.96
C LYS A 80 6.01 14.91 -30.80
N LYS A 81 6.28 16.21 -30.96
CA LYS A 81 6.85 17.03 -29.88
C LYS A 81 5.80 17.34 -28.83
N LYS A 82 4.59 17.72 -29.25
CA LYS A 82 3.46 17.90 -28.33
C LYS A 82 3.07 16.60 -27.64
N ALA A 83 3.00 15.50 -28.38
CA ALA A 83 2.73 14.19 -27.81
C ALA A 83 3.75 13.82 -26.71
N ALA A 84 5.05 14.03 -26.96
CA ALA A 84 6.09 13.79 -25.95
C ALA A 84 5.97 14.72 -24.73
N TYR A 85 5.61 15.99 -24.94
CA TYR A 85 5.37 16.94 -23.84
C TYR A 85 4.19 16.51 -22.97
N TYR A 86 3.04 16.16 -23.56
CA TYR A 86 1.88 15.70 -22.79
C TYR A 86 2.15 14.38 -22.07
N ALA A 87 2.89 13.46 -22.68
CA ALA A 87 3.35 12.25 -21.99
C ALA A 87 4.22 12.58 -20.76
N GLY A 88 5.13 13.55 -20.88
CA GLY A 88 5.93 14.04 -19.77
C GLY A 88 5.11 14.67 -18.65
N VAL A 89 4.09 15.48 -18.98
CA VAL A 89 3.15 16.06 -18.01
C VAL A 89 2.37 14.95 -17.29
N GLN A 90 1.84 13.98 -18.02
CA GLN A 90 1.08 12.86 -17.45
C GLN A 90 1.93 12.03 -16.47
N ILE A 91 3.15 11.65 -16.87
CA ILE A 91 4.08 10.91 -16.00
C ILE A 91 4.48 11.77 -14.80
N GLY A 92 4.74 13.07 -15.00
CA GLY A 92 5.07 14.00 -13.92
C GLY A 92 3.96 14.10 -12.86
N GLN A 93 2.71 14.17 -13.30
CA GLN A 93 1.54 14.14 -12.41
C GLN A 93 1.41 12.80 -11.68
N GLN A 94 1.68 11.68 -12.34
CA GLN A 94 1.69 10.36 -11.68
C GLN A 94 2.79 10.29 -10.60
N ILE A 95 3.97 10.82 -10.89
CA ILE A 95 5.08 10.90 -9.93
C ILE A 95 4.66 11.72 -8.71
N SER A 96 4.13 12.93 -8.88
CA SER A 96 3.78 13.81 -7.77
C SER A 96 2.60 13.28 -6.96
N ASN A 97 1.57 12.75 -7.63
CA ASN A 97 0.28 12.46 -7.00
C ASN A 97 0.19 11.04 -6.44
N GLN A 98 0.98 10.11 -6.95
CA GLN A 98 0.93 8.70 -6.55
C GLN A 98 2.29 8.21 -6.06
N MET A 99 3.33 8.30 -6.89
CA MET A 99 4.61 7.64 -6.61
C MET A 99 5.32 8.23 -5.38
N VAL A 100 5.48 9.56 -5.34
CA VAL A 100 6.17 10.23 -4.23
C VAL A 100 5.35 10.12 -2.93
N LYS A 101 4.02 10.19 -3.01
CA LYS A 101 3.17 9.98 -1.83
C LYS A 101 3.32 8.56 -1.28
N GLY A 102 3.32 7.55 -2.15
CA GLY A 102 3.55 6.15 -1.76
C GLY A 102 4.92 5.94 -1.13
N ILE A 103 5.99 6.48 -1.75
CA ILE A 103 7.35 6.40 -1.19
C ILE A 103 7.44 7.10 0.16
N ASN A 104 6.85 8.30 0.30
CA ASN A 104 6.87 9.04 1.56
C ASN A 104 6.13 8.28 2.67
N HIS A 105 4.94 7.75 2.37
CA HIS A 105 4.19 6.94 3.33
C HIS A 105 4.96 5.68 3.70
N GLU A 106 5.60 5.02 2.74
CA GLU A 106 6.40 3.83 3.02
C GLU A 106 7.60 4.14 3.92
N LEU A 107 8.32 5.24 3.67
CA LEU A 107 9.56 5.59 4.41
C LEU A 107 9.29 6.25 5.75
N PHE A 108 8.27 7.10 5.83
CA PHE A 108 8.02 8.00 6.95
C PHE A 108 6.68 7.75 7.66
N GLY A 109 5.88 6.78 7.20
CA GLY A 109 4.56 6.49 7.76
C GLY A 109 3.63 7.70 7.65
N GLU A 110 3.03 8.09 8.77
CA GLU A 110 2.14 9.25 8.87
C GLU A 110 2.88 10.59 9.13
N ASP A 111 4.23 10.60 9.16
CA ASP A 111 5.01 11.83 9.36
C ASP A 111 5.02 12.70 8.09
N SER A 112 3.96 13.50 7.94
CA SER A 112 3.76 14.43 6.81
C SER A 112 4.79 15.56 6.74
N THR A 113 5.65 15.73 7.76
CA THR A 113 6.72 16.74 7.75
C THR A 113 7.95 16.28 6.96
N LYS A 114 8.00 14.99 6.59
CA LYS A 114 9.12 14.39 5.84
C LYS A 114 8.70 14.04 4.43
N THR A 115 9.59 14.31 3.49
CA THR A 115 9.43 13.92 2.09
C THR A 115 10.80 13.64 1.48
N ILE A 116 10.84 12.74 0.50
CA ILE A 116 11.98 12.68 -0.41
C ILE A 116 12.11 14.00 -1.20
N SER A 117 13.31 14.29 -1.68
CA SER A 117 13.56 15.47 -2.51
C SER A 117 13.02 15.25 -3.93
N MET A 118 11.94 15.95 -4.29
CA MET A 118 11.39 15.91 -5.65
C MET A 118 12.44 16.29 -6.70
N LYS A 119 13.27 17.29 -6.40
CA LYS A 119 14.37 17.72 -7.29
C LYS A 119 15.33 16.57 -7.60
N ASN A 120 15.81 15.88 -6.57
CA ASN A 120 16.77 14.79 -6.76
C ASN A 120 16.11 13.54 -7.36
N PHE A 121 14.85 13.28 -6.99
CA PHE A 121 14.05 12.20 -7.58
C PHE A 121 13.91 12.39 -9.10
N LEU A 122 13.49 13.58 -9.54
CA LEU A 122 13.38 13.90 -10.96
C LEU A 122 14.74 13.87 -11.67
N ALA A 123 15.82 14.31 -11.02
CA ALA A 123 17.15 14.23 -11.59
C ALA A 123 17.56 12.77 -11.90
N GLY A 124 17.30 11.84 -10.97
CA GLY A 124 17.53 10.41 -11.18
C GLY A 124 16.61 9.84 -12.27
N PHE A 125 15.32 10.12 -12.19
CA PHE A 125 14.31 9.67 -13.14
C PHE A 125 14.64 10.10 -14.58
N ILE A 126 14.96 11.39 -14.78
CA ILE A 126 15.31 11.96 -16.09
C ILE A 126 16.63 11.39 -16.60
N THR A 127 17.60 11.12 -15.71
CA THR A 127 18.87 10.47 -16.10
C THR A 127 18.61 9.11 -16.73
N GLY A 128 17.77 8.29 -16.08
CA GLY A 128 17.34 6.99 -16.61
C GLY A 128 16.53 7.11 -17.90
N ALA A 129 15.53 8.00 -17.94
CA ALA A 129 14.68 8.20 -19.12
C ALA A 129 15.47 8.66 -20.37
N LYS A 130 16.56 9.40 -20.18
CA LYS A 130 17.46 9.83 -21.27
C LYS A 130 18.56 8.82 -21.58
N ASN A 131 18.53 7.63 -20.95
CA ASN A 131 19.57 6.61 -21.02
C ASN A 131 20.99 7.17 -20.80
N LYS A 132 21.11 8.15 -19.89
CA LYS A 132 22.40 8.75 -19.54
C LYS A 132 23.05 7.93 -18.43
N LYS A 133 24.38 7.87 -18.46
CA LYS A 133 25.15 7.33 -17.34
C LYS A 133 24.87 8.17 -16.09
N GLY A 134 24.32 7.53 -15.06
CA GLY A 134 24.07 8.15 -13.76
C GLY A 134 25.30 8.17 -12.86
N ILE A 135 25.13 8.75 -11.68
CA ILE A 135 26.13 8.75 -10.61
C ILE A 135 26.38 7.35 -10.01
N MET A 136 25.49 6.40 -10.29
CA MET A 136 25.54 5.00 -9.91
C MET A 136 24.86 4.17 -11.01
N THR A 137 25.18 2.88 -11.07
CA THR A 137 24.46 1.90 -11.89
C THR A 137 23.05 1.66 -11.36
N GLN A 138 22.18 1.09 -12.19
CA GLN A 138 20.82 0.74 -11.77
C GLN A 138 20.82 -0.24 -10.59
N LYS A 139 21.69 -1.26 -10.63
CA LYS A 139 21.83 -2.24 -9.54
C LYS A 139 22.29 -1.59 -8.23
N GLU A 140 23.28 -0.70 -8.28
CA GLU A 140 23.73 0.04 -7.09
C GLU A 140 22.62 0.93 -6.52
N ALA A 141 21.81 1.55 -7.37
CA ALA A 141 20.66 2.34 -6.94
C ALA A 141 19.60 1.47 -6.25
N GLU A 142 19.25 0.32 -6.83
CA GLU A 142 18.30 -0.64 -6.26
C GLU A 142 18.78 -1.17 -4.90
N ASP A 143 20.06 -1.56 -4.81
CA ASP A 143 20.68 -2.04 -3.59
C ASP A 143 20.73 -0.94 -2.51
N TYR A 144 21.08 0.30 -2.89
CA TYR A 144 21.10 1.44 -1.98
C TYR A 144 19.69 1.79 -1.46
N VAL A 145 18.68 1.84 -2.35
CA VAL A 145 17.29 2.09 -1.99
C VAL A 145 16.82 1.03 -1.01
N ARG A 146 17.03 -0.27 -1.29
CA ARG A 146 16.62 -1.36 -0.39
C ARG A 146 17.21 -1.16 1.01
N THR A 147 18.52 -0.96 1.12
CA THR A 147 19.20 -0.85 2.42
C THR A 147 18.84 0.44 3.16
N GLN A 148 18.78 1.59 2.48
CA GLN A 148 18.51 2.86 3.15
C GLN A 148 17.03 3.04 3.47
N ALA A 149 16.13 2.55 2.61
CA ALA A 149 14.70 2.55 2.89
C ALA A 149 14.40 1.76 4.17
N GLU A 150 14.96 0.56 4.32
CA GLU A 150 14.80 -0.25 5.53
C GLU A 150 15.30 0.49 6.78
N LYS A 151 16.50 1.09 6.72
CA LYS A 151 17.05 1.88 7.84
C LYS A 151 16.20 3.10 8.19
N ILE A 152 15.67 3.80 7.18
CA ILE A 152 14.80 4.96 7.39
C ILE A 152 13.48 4.51 8.02
N LYS A 153 12.88 3.43 7.51
CA LYS A 153 11.65 2.82 8.04
C LYS A 153 11.82 2.42 9.49
N ASP A 154 12.89 1.71 9.83
CA ASP A 154 13.17 1.29 11.21
C ASP A 154 13.38 2.49 12.14
N ARG A 155 14.10 3.53 11.68
CA ARG A 155 14.28 4.75 12.48
C ARG A 155 12.97 5.49 12.70
N THR A 156 12.15 5.61 11.66
CA THR A 156 10.81 6.20 11.74
C THR A 156 9.94 5.40 12.72
N ALA A 157 9.92 4.08 12.58
CA ALA A 157 9.16 3.20 13.46
C ALA A 157 9.64 3.36 14.92
N GLU A 158 10.93 3.31 15.20
CA GLU A 158 11.46 3.46 16.57
C GLU A 158 11.13 4.84 17.15
N LYS A 159 11.20 5.92 16.34
CA LYS A 159 10.83 7.26 16.79
C LYS A 159 9.34 7.34 17.15
N THR A 160 8.47 6.72 16.35
CA THR A 160 7.01 6.80 16.52
C THR A 160 6.50 5.82 17.58
N TYR A 161 7.07 4.62 17.65
CA TYR A 161 6.56 3.48 18.42
C TYR A 161 7.56 2.93 19.44
N GLY A 162 8.73 3.56 19.63
CA GLY A 162 9.73 3.12 20.61
C GLY A 162 9.18 3.04 22.04
N ALA A 163 8.15 3.82 22.38
CA ALA A 163 7.43 3.70 23.64
C ALA A 163 6.81 2.30 23.84
N ASN A 164 6.33 1.65 22.77
CA ASN A 164 5.80 0.27 22.84
C ASN A 164 6.88 -0.74 23.20
N LYS A 165 8.09 -0.54 22.67
CA LYS A 165 9.26 -1.37 22.95
C LYS A 165 9.62 -1.33 24.43
N GLU A 166 9.67 -0.13 25.00
CA GLU A 166 9.95 0.06 26.43
C GLU A 166 8.80 -0.44 27.31
N ALA A 167 7.55 -0.20 26.92
CA ALA A 167 6.38 -0.75 27.62
C ALA A 167 6.40 -2.29 27.61
N GLY A 168 6.73 -2.92 26.49
CA GLY A 168 6.87 -4.37 26.35
C GLY A 168 8.01 -4.94 27.20
N LYS A 169 9.18 -4.30 27.21
CA LYS A 169 10.31 -4.68 28.09
C LYS A 169 9.91 -4.60 29.56
N LYS A 170 9.27 -3.52 29.98
CA LYS A 170 8.80 -3.33 31.35
C LYS A 170 7.78 -4.43 31.72
N PHE A 171 6.79 -4.65 30.88
CA PHE A 171 5.79 -5.70 31.06
C PHE A 171 6.44 -7.07 31.24
N LEU A 172 7.37 -7.46 30.36
CA LEU A 172 8.06 -8.74 30.43
C LEU A 172 8.93 -8.86 31.69
N ALA A 173 9.62 -7.80 32.09
CA ALA A 173 10.43 -7.80 33.32
C ALA A 173 9.58 -7.99 34.59
N GLU A 174 8.39 -7.39 34.63
CA GLU A 174 7.42 -7.58 35.72
C GLU A 174 6.78 -8.98 35.65
N ASN A 175 6.46 -9.45 34.45
CA ASN A 175 5.82 -10.75 34.24
C ASN A 175 6.73 -11.92 34.61
N ALA A 176 8.04 -11.82 34.36
CA ALA A 176 9.03 -12.82 34.75
C ALA A 176 9.06 -13.12 36.25
N LYS A 177 8.62 -12.17 37.08
CA LYS A 177 8.61 -12.31 38.55
C LYS A 177 7.34 -13.00 39.06
N LYS A 178 6.34 -13.20 38.20
CA LYS A 178 5.06 -13.81 38.62
C LYS A 178 5.24 -15.32 38.84
N PRO A 179 4.54 -15.91 39.83
CA PRO A 179 4.59 -17.34 40.07
C PRO A 179 4.24 -18.17 38.83
N GLY A 180 5.03 -19.22 38.58
CA GLY A 180 4.83 -20.15 37.47
C GLY A 180 5.28 -19.64 36.09
N VAL A 181 5.71 -18.38 35.97
CA VAL A 181 6.31 -17.88 34.72
C VAL A 181 7.76 -18.33 34.63
N LYS A 182 8.11 -18.93 33.48
CA LYS A 182 9.46 -19.35 33.12
C LYS A 182 9.95 -18.49 31.96
N THR A 183 11.24 -18.12 31.97
CA THR A 183 11.88 -17.33 30.91
C THR A 183 12.90 -18.18 30.18
N LEU A 184 12.80 -18.23 28.85
CA LEU A 184 13.75 -18.90 27.96
C LEU A 184 14.95 -17.99 27.67
N PRO A 185 16.11 -18.53 27.25
CA PRO A 185 17.30 -17.73 26.91
C PRO A 185 17.05 -16.66 25.83
N SER A 186 16.08 -16.87 24.95
CA SER A 186 15.67 -15.93 23.93
C SER A 186 14.90 -14.71 24.46
N GLY A 187 14.44 -14.76 25.72
CA GLY A 187 13.56 -13.77 26.34
C GLY A 187 12.07 -14.11 26.23
N VAL A 188 11.68 -15.15 25.48
CA VAL A 188 10.29 -15.67 25.50
C VAL A 188 9.96 -16.15 26.91
N GLN A 189 8.77 -15.80 27.39
CA GLN A 189 8.26 -16.27 28.67
C GLN A 189 7.04 -17.14 28.46
N TYR A 190 6.80 -18.05 29.39
CA TYR A 190 5.58 -18.86 29.37
C TYR A 190 5.17 -19.28 30.78
N ARG A 191 3.87 -19.56 30.95
CA ARG A 191 3.28 -20.19 32.11
C ARG A 191 2.44 -21.37 31.64
N VAL A 192 2.70 -22.54 32.21
CA VAL A 192 1.90 -23.75 31.96
C VAL A 192 0.55 -23.59 32.67
N ILE A 193 -0.54 -23.65 31.93
CA ILE A 193 -1.92 -23.66 32.47
C ILE A 193 -2.40 -25.10 32.61
N LYS A 194 -2.13 -25.91 31.59
CA LYS A 194 -2.36 -27.36 31.58
C LYS A 194 -1.16 -28.03 30.93
N GLU A 195 -0.61 -29.03 31.59
CA GLU A 195 0.44 -29.88 31.00
C GLU A 195 -0.22 -31.02 30.22
N GLY A 196 0.22 -31.23 28.99
CA GLY A 196 -0.11 -32.39 28.19
C GLY A 196 0.97 -33.47 28.28
N ASP A 197 0.67 -34.65 27.78
CA ASP A 197 1.53 -35.83 27.79
C ASP A 197 1.85 -36.35 26.37
N GLY A 198 1.41 -35.63 25.34
CA GLY A 198 1.62 -35.98 23.95
C GLY A 198 3.01 -35.62 23.42
N PRO A 199 3.28 -35.95 22.14
CA PRO A 199 4.59 -35.68 21.52
C PRO A 199 4.90 -34.19 21.45
N ILE A 200 6.20 -33.87 21.53
CA ILE A 200 6.72 -32.51 21.29
C ILE A 200 7.01 -32.35 19.80
N ALA A 201 6.61 -31.21 19.23
CA ALA A 201 6.81 -30.92 17.81
C ALA A 201 8.28 -30.69 17.46
N LYS A 202 8.71 -31.11 16.27
CA LYS A 202 9.88 -30.53 15.60
C LYS A 202 9.46 -29.21 14.97
N ASP A 203 10.42 -28.34 14.66
CA ASP A 203 10.15 -27.08 13.95
C ASP A 203 9.50 -27.30 12.57
N THR A 204 9.80 -28.43 11.90
CA THR A 204 9.18 -28.80 10.63
C THR A 204 7.79 -29.46 10.76
N SER A 205 7.34 -29.75 11.98
CA SER A 205 6.07 -30.44 12.22
C SER A 205 4.87 -29.58 11.82
N VAL A 206 3.83 -30.25 11.35
CA VAL A 206 2.48 -29.69 11.28
C VAL A 206 1.84 -29.86 12.67
N VAL A 207 1.21 -28.80 13.17
CA VAL A 207 0.54 -28.77 14.46
C VAL A 207 -0.89 -28.26 14.29
N LYS A 208 -1.78 -28.73 15.16
CA LYS A 208 -3.16 -28.23 15.27
C LYS A 208 -3.31 -27.51 16.61
N VAL A 209 -3.75 -26.26 16.58
CA VAL A 209 -3.79 -25.40 17.77
C VAL A 209 -5.11 -24.65 17.89
N ASN A 210 -5.55 -24.40 19.12
CA ASN A 210 -6.37 -23.23 19.40
C ASN A 210 -5.49 -22.14 19.99
N TYR A 211 -5.82 -20.87 19.71
CA TYR A 211 -5.10 -19.76 20.31
C TYR A 211 -5.92 -18.48 20.42
N GLU A 212 -5.47 -17.61 21.31
CA GLU A 212 -5.92 -16.23 21.39
C GLU A 212 -4.71 -15.32 21.61
N GLY A 213 -4.52 -14.35 20.72
CA GLY A 213 -3.45 -13.36 20.75
C GLY A 213 -3.94 -12.00 21.23
N LYS A 214 -3.22 -11.41 22.19
CA LYS A 214 -3.51 -10.09 22.78
C LYS A 214 -2.28 -9.22 22.84
N THR A 215 -2.47 -7.91 22.70
CA THR A 215 -1.47 -6.92 23.09
C THR A 215 -1.40 -6.79 24.62
N ILE A 216 -0.33 -6.18 25.14
CA ILE A 216 -0.11 -6.05 26.60
C ILE A 216 -1.17 -5.20 27.32
N ASP A 217 -1.95 -4.41 26.58
CA ASP A 217 -3.11 -3.66 27.07
C ASP A 217 -4.40 -4.51 27.13
N GLY A 218 -4.33 -5.79 26.73
CA GLY A 218 -5.44 -6.74 26.77
C GLY A 218 -6.30 -6.80 25.51
N LYS A 219 -6.04 -5.96 24.49
CA LYS A 219 -6.80 -6.00 23.24
C LYS A 219 -6.50 -7.28 22.45
N VAL A 220 -7.54 -8.06 22.16
CA VAL A 220 -7.46 -9.22 21.26
C VAL A 220 -7.24 -8.72 19.83
N PHE A 221 -6.21 -9.24 19.16
CA PHE A 221 -5.96 -8.96 17.74
C PHE A 221 -6.27 -10.16 16.84
N ASP A 222 -6.21 -11.38 17.38
CA ASP A 222 -6.50 -12.61 16.64
C ASP A 222 -6.90 -13.74 17.59
N SER A 223 -7.78 -14.64 17.17
CA SER A 223 -8.29 -15.74 17.98
C SER A 223 -8.90 -16.83 17.11
N SER A 224 -8.49 -18.09 17.31
CA SER A 224 -9.13 -19.22 16.63
C SER A 224 -10.52 -19.53 17.21
N TYR A 225 -10.76 -19.14 18.46
CA TYR A 225 -12.04 -19.38 19.14
C TYR A 225 -13.18 -18.57 18.51
N THR A 226 -12.90 -17.38 17.98
CA THR A 226 -13.91 -16.57 17.25
C THR A 226 -14.28 -17.19 15.90
N GLN A 227 -13.38 -17.99 15.32
CA GLN A 227 -13.61 -18.74 14.08
C GLN A 227 -14.26 -20.11 14.34
N GLY A 228 -14.40 -20.52 15.60
CA GLY A 228 -15.09 -21.74 16.01
C GLY A 228 -14.35 -23.05 15.73
N GLN A 229 -13.11 -23.01 15.23
CA GLN A 229 -12.34 -24.20 14.87
C GLN A 229 -10.82 -24.01 15.09
N PRO A 230 -10.09 -25.08 15.44
CA PRO A 230 -8.63 -25.05 15.52
C PRO A 230 -7.97 -24.76 14.17
N VAL A 231 -6.76 -24.21 14.22
CA VAL A 231 -5.96 -23.88 13.05
C VAL A 231 -4.81 -24.88 12.89
N THR A 232 -4.61 -25.37 11.67
CA THR A 232 -3.45 -26.20 11.30
C THR A 232 -2.35 -25.33 10.72
N MET A 233 -1.13 -25.44 11.23
CA MET A 233 0.02 -24.66 10.80
C MET A 233 1.32 -25.43 10.92
N ARG A 234 2.37 -24.98 10.21
CA ARG A 234 3.73 -25.49 10.39
C ARG A 234 4.46 -24.69 11.44
N ALA A 235 5.13 -25.36 12.37
CA ALA A 235 5.82 -24.70 13.49
C ALA A 235 6.93 -23.74 13.05
N ASN A 236 7.49 -23.88 11.84
CA ASN A 236 8.50 -22.99 11.26
C ASN A 236 7.93 -21.91 10.30
N GLN A 237 6.61 -21.79 10.17
CA GLN A 237 5.94 -20.78 9.32
C GLN A 237 5.16 -19.75 10.14
N VAL A 238 5.54 -19.58 11.41
CA VAL A 238 4.96 -18.64 12.36
C VAL A 238 6.05 -17.71 12.91
N ILE A 239 5.68 -16.73 13.73
CA ILE A 239 6.66 -15.86 14.40
C ILE A 239 7.64 -16.69 15.24
N LYS A 240 8.89 -16.23 15.35
CA LYS A 240 9.99 -16.98 15.98
C LYS A 240 9.67 -17.44 17.41
N GLY A 241 8.98 -16.60 18.19
CA GLY A 241 8.58 -16.96 19.55
C GLY A 241 7.60 -18.12 19.61
N TRP A 242 6.70 -18.23 18.63
CA TRP A 242 5.80 -19.40 18.51
C TRP A 242 6.58 -20.66 18.16
N THR A 243 7.49 -20.60 17.19
CA THR A 243 8.34 -21.75 16.82
C THR A 243 9.10 -22.30 18.04
N GLU A 244 9.67 -21.41 18.85
CA GLU A 244 10.39 -21.80 20.05
C GLU A 244 9.49 -22.45 21.11
N VAL A 245 8.26 -21.96 21.28
CA VAL A 245 7.32 -22.56 22.25
C VAL A 245 6.77 -23.89 21.75
N LEU A 246 6.33 -23.98 20.50
CA LEU A 246 5.74 -25.20 19.94
C LEU A 246 6.72 -26.39 19.97
N THR A 247 8.02 -26.12 19.87
CA THR A 247 9.08 -27.14 19.94
C THR A 247 9.48 -27.54 21.37
N ARG A 248 8.76 -27.02 22.37
CA ARG A 248 8.96 -27.32 23.80
C ARG A 248 7.68 -27.74 24.51
N MET A 249 6.53 -27.42 23.93
CA MET A 249 5.20 -27.67 24.47
C MET A 249 4.73 -29.08 24.08
N PRO A 250 4.45 -29.98 25.05
CA PRO A 250 3.85 -31.28 24.75
C PRO A 250 2.44 -31.11 24.17
N ALA A 251 2.05 -31.96 23.22
CA ALA A 251 0.66 -31.98 22.75
C ALA A 251 -0.31 -32.29 23.91
N GLY A 252 -1.49 -31.68 23.87
CA GLY A 252 -2.49 -31.65 24.95
C GLY A 252 -2.31 -30.51 25.96
N SER A 253 -1.21 -29.74 25.87
CA SER A 253 -0.92 -28.64 26.80
C SER A 253 -1.74 -27.38 26.48
N VAL A 254 -1.90 -26.54 27.49
CA VAL A 254 -2.35 -25.15 27.36
C VAL A 254 -1.34 -24.25 28.06
N TRP A 255 -0.69 -23.36 27.31
CA TRP A 255 0.31 -22.42 27.83
C TRP A 255 -0.14 -20.98 27.59
N GLU A 256 0.14 -20.10 28.55
CA GLU A 256 0.14 -18.66 28.33
C GLU A 256 1.58 -18.23 28.02
N VAL A 257 1.80 -17.56 26.90
CA VAL A 257 3.11 -17.29 26.29
C VAL A 257 3.23 -15.79 26.08
N TYR A 258 4.39 -15.22 26.42
CA TYR A 258 4.67 -13.80 26.30
C TYR A 258 5.92 -13.64 25.42
N ILE A 259 5.76 -12.97 24.29
CA ILE A 259 6.75 -12.93 23.22
C ILE A 259 7.28 -11.50 23.10
N PRO A 260 8.60 -11.27 23.24
CA PRO A 260 9.18 -9.96 23.00
C PRO A 260 9.08 -9.57 21.52
N GLU A 261 9.04 -8.28 21.25
CA GLU A 261 8.75 -7.74 19.91
C GLU A 261 9.66 -8.28 18.80
N ASN A 262 10.95 -8.49 19.11
CA ASN A 262 11.96 -8.98 18.17
C ASN A 262 11.77 -10.46 17.77
N LEU A 263 10.99 -11.21 18.55
CA LEU A 263 10.56 -12.58 18.25
C LEU A 263 9.11 -12.66 17.78
N ALA A 264 8.44 -11.50 17.67
CA ALA A 264 7.14 -11.29 17.07
C ALA A 264 7.27 -10.57 15.72
N TYR A 265 6.76 -9.34 15.60
CA TYR A 265 6.71 -8.57 14.35
C TYR A 265 7.74 -7.44 14.24
N GLY A 266 8.53 -7.17 15.29
CA GLY A 266 9.58 -6.17 15.23
C GLY A 266 9.08 -4.76 14.94
N SER A 267 9.79 -4.05 14.08
CA SER A 267 9.42 -2.73 13.55
C SER A 267 8.22 -2.75 12.57
N ARG A 268 7.74 -3.95 12.18
CA ARG A 268 6.69 -4.08 11.16
C ARG A 268 5.32 -3.89 11.81
N GLU A 269 4.50 -3.04 11.18
CA GLU A 269 3.08 -2.94 11.53
C GLU A 269 2.31 -4.13 10.97
N GLN A 270 1.31 -4.60 11.72
CA GLN A 270 0.33 -5.60 11.28
C GLN A 270 -1.08 -5.09 11.58
N PRO A 271 -2.13 -5.64 10.93
CA PRO A 271 -3.50 -5.33 11.31
C PRO A 271 -3.69 -5.52 12.83
N ASN A 272 -4.13 -4.46 13.51
CA ASN A 272 -4.35 -4.42 14.95
C ASN A 272 -3.12 -4.61 15.86
N ILE A 273 -1.89 -4.67 15.33
CA ILE A 273 -0.66 -4.78 16.12
C ILE A 273 0.32 -3.68 15.69
N LYS A 274 0.68 -2.82 16.65
CA LYS A 274 1.61 -1.72 16.38
C LYS A 274 3.07 -2.21 16.40
N PRO A 275 3.98 -1.52 15.69
CA PRO A 275 5.40 -1.82 15.78
C PRO A 275 5.91 -1.88 17.23
N TYR A 276 6.87 -2.78 17.45
CA TYR A 276 7.53 -3.07 18.71
C TYR A 276 6.61 -3.55 19.85
N SER A 277 5.40 -4.02 19.53
CA SER A 277 4.53 -4.64 20.54
C SER A 277 5.07 -6.00 21.00
N ALA A 278 5.23 -6.15 22.32
CA ALA A 278 5.26 -7.47 22.93
C ALA A 278 3.85 -8.08 22.87
N LEU A 279 3.76 -9.39 22.67
CA LEU A 279 2.49 -10.09 22.47
C LEU A 279 2.28 -11.16 23.52
N ILE A 280 1.01 -11.36 23.89
CA ILE A 280 0.56 -12.40 24.80
C ILE A 280 -0.28 -13.39 24.00
N PHE A 281 -0.02 -14.67 24.15
CA PHE A 281 -0.79 -15.73 23.53
C PHE A 281 -1.24 -16.73 24.57
N LYS A 282 -2.51 -17.12 24.54
CA LYS A 282 -2.94 -18.40 25.09
C LYS A 282 -2.90 -19.42 23.96
N ILE A 283 -2.08 -20.46 24.08
CA ILE A 283 -1.95 -21.51 23.06
C ILE A 283 -2.42 -22.82 23.68
N GLU A 284 -3.31 -23.52 23.00
CA GLU A 284 -3.66 -24.91 23.25
C GLU A 284 -3.12 -25.74 22.08
N LEU A 285 -2.13 -26.59 22.35
CA LEU A 285 -1.56 -27.48 21.35
C LEU A 285 -2.36 -28.78 21.36
N ILE A 286 -3.18 -29.00 20.33
CA ILE A 286 -4.12 -30.12 20.29
C ILE A 286 -3.41 -31.39 19.82
N SER A 287 -2.75 -31.33 18.66
CA SER A 287 -2.02 -32.48 18.10
C SER A 287 -0.81 -32.05 17.28
N VAL A 288 0.11 -33.00 17.09
CA VAL A 288 1.33 -32.87 16.29
C VAL A 288 1.33 -33.98 15.25
N GLY A 289 1.52 -33.63 13.97
CA GLY A 289 1.69 -34.59 12.88
C GLY A 289 0.43 -34.96 12.09
N GLU A 290 -0.73 -34.37 12.37
CA GLU A 290 -1.96 -34.59 11.58
C GLU A 290 -2.14 -33.52 10.50
N LYS A 291 -2.48 -33.95 9.28
CA LYS A 291 -3.02 -33.10 8.22
C LYS A 291 -4.54 -33.01 8.36
#